data_AF-A0A3A4WLU8-F1
#
_entry.id   AF-A0A3A4WLU8-F1
#
_cell.length_a   1.000
_cell.length_b   1.000
_cell.length_c   1.000
_cell.angle_alpha   90.00
_cell.angle_beta   90.00
_cell.angle_gamma   90.00
#
_symmetry.space_group_name_H-M   'P 1'
#
loop_
_entity.id
_entity.type
_entity.pdbx_description
1 polymer ?
#
loop_
_entity_poly.entity_id
_entity_poly.type
_entity_poly.pdbx_seq_one_letter_code
_entity_poly.pdbx_strand_id
1 'polypeptide(L)'
;MKKLLILIIMLSVTGVAYGASIVNSKHDMRFFVENEETDQVCVFCHTPHQMSDAASQYPLWNKQVSTNTFGIYSSPTLDADDITEIGGAAAGAQSVSALCMGCHDGSVAVNSLYRLPSDGSAGTPKMVPEIYSLGGSLSDDHPINFTYDTDLATQDGGLKAPFSSSKVDNVAPYLPLFDGSMQCATCHNVHNPEYQPFLRSTVNGSQLCLRCHVK
;
A
#
# COMPACT_ATOMS: atom_id res chain seq x y z
N MET A 1 11.06 -57.63 -27.69
CA MET A 1 11.63 -56.85 -26.58
C MET A 1 11.43 -55.37 -26.92
N LYS A 2 10.23 -54.76 -27.02
CA LYS A 2 9.16 -54.51 -26.05
C LYS A 2 9.65 -54.20 -24.63
N LYS A 3 9.56 -52.90 -24.29
CA LYS A 3 9.70 -52.21 -22.99
C LYS A 3 11.12 -51.68 -22.68
N LEU A 4 11.16 -50.47 -22.11
CA LEU A 4 12.32 -49.61 -21.75
C LEU A 4 12.93 -48.84 -22.93
N LEU A 5 13.01 -47.51 -23.00
CA LEU A 5 12.80 -46.43 -22.04
C LEU A 5 12.14 -45.23 -22.75
N ILE A 6 10.90 -44.90 -22.39
CA ILE A 6 10.34 -43.55 -22.56
C ILE A 6 10.27 -43.00 -21.15
N LEU A 7 11.33 -42.34 -20.67
CA LEU A 7 11.31 -41.64 -19.39
C LEU A 7 12.40 -40.56 -19.30
N ILE A 8 12.40 -39.58 -20.20
CA ILE A 8 13.09 -38.29 -19.98
C ILE A 8 12.26 -37.16 -20.60
N ILE A 9 11.04 -36.94 -20.09
CA ILE A 9 10.32 -35.66 -20.24
C ILE A 9 9.63 -35.38 -18.91
N MET A 10 10.41 -34.94 -17.92
CA MET A 10 9.95 -34.08 -16.84
C MET A 10 11.15 -33.25 -16.42
N LEU A 11 11.58 -32.37 -17.32
CA LEU A 11 12.39 -31.24 -16.92
C LEU A 11 11.47 -30.37 -16.06
N SER A 12 11.67 -30.48 -14.75
CA SER A 12 11.02 -29.67 -13.73
C SER A 12 11.23 -28.20 -14.08
N VAL A 13 10.19 -27.57 -14.64
CA VAL A 13 10.03 -26.12 -14.57
C VAL A 13 9.71 -25.82 -13.12
N THR A 14 10.74 -25.74 -12.27
CA THR A 14 10.63 -25.03 -11.01
C THR A 14 10.51 -23.57 -11.39
N GLY A 15 9.28 -23.13 -11.68
CA GLY A 15 8.97 -21.72 -11.62
C GLY A 15 9.33 -21.27 -10.22
N VAL A 16 10.40 -20.49 -10.08
CA VAL A 16 10.67 -19.76 -8.85
C VAL A 16 9.52 -18.76 -8.76
N ALA A 17 8.47 -19.16 -8.04
CA ALA A 17 7.45 -18.22 -7.62
C ALA A 17 8.16 -17.29 -6.62
N TYR A 18 8.65 -16.15 -7.09
CA TYR A 18 8.97 -15.03 -6.22
C TYR A 18 7.65 -14.60 -5.58
N GLY A 19 7.32 -15.23 -4.45
CA GLY A 19 6.27 -14.70 -3.58
C GLY A 19 6.65 -13.27 -3.23
N ALA A 20 5.70 -12.35 -3.38
CA ALA A 20 5.88 -10.97 -2.97
C ALA A 20 6.37 -10.97 -1.51
N SER A 21 7.57 -10.43 -1.28
CA SER A 21 8.23 -10.41 0.01
C SER A 21 8.77 -9.02 0.26
N ILE A 22 8.57 -8.54 1.48
CA ILE A 22 9.14 -7.28 1.94
C ILE A 22 10.50 -7.48 2.60
N VAL A 23 10.98 -8.71 2.76
CA VAL A 23 12.29 -9.00 3.36
C VAL A 23 13.39 -8.27 2.57
N ASN A 24 14.32 -7.61 3.27
CA ASN A 24 15.40 -6.81 2.66
C ASN A 24 14.92 -5.59 1.85
N SER A 25 13.66 -5.17 1.99
CA SER A 25 13.11 -3.98 1.35
C SER A 25 13.03 -2.79 2.32
N LYS A 26 12.66 -1.60 1.82
CA LYS A 26 12.40 -0.44 2.70
C LYS A 26 11.19 -0.63 3.62
N HIS A 27 10.32 -1.60 3.36
CA HIS A 27 9.23 -1.96 4.27
C HIS A 27 9.60 -3.10 5.24
N ASP A 28 10.85 -3.58 5.23
CA ASP A 28 11.38 -4.46 6.27
C ASP A 28 11.77 -3.63 7.50
N MET A 29 10.83 -3.48 8.43
CA MET A 29 11.01 -2.60 9.58
C MET A 29 12.12 -3.03 10.54
N ARG A 30 12.57 -4.29 10.47
CA ARG A 30 13.64 -4.82 11.33
C ARG A 30 14.95 -4.06 11.18
N PHE A 31 15.26 -3.57 9.97
CA PHE A 31 16.43 -2.73 9.73
C PHE A 31 16.31 -1.34 10.34
N PHE A 32 15.10 -0.82 10.47
CA PHE A 32 14.88 0.49 11.05
C PHE A 32 14.99 0.43 12.56
N VAL A 33 14.32 -0.53 13.19
CA VAL A 33 14.23 -0.64 14.65
C VAL A 33 15.44 -1.33 15.30
N GLU A 34 16.51 -1.57 14.52
CA GLU A 34 17.75 -2.24 14.96
C GLU A 34 17.45 -3.57 15.67
N ASN A 35 16.62 -4.38 15.01
CA ASN A 35 16.17 -5.65 15.54
C ASN A 35 16.79 -6.80 14.73
N GLU A 36 17.82 -7.40 15.30
CA GLU A 36 18.51 -8.56 14.71
C GLU A 36 17.87 -9.90 15.12
N GLU A 37 16.91 -9.89 16.04
CA GLU A 37 16.38 -11.10 16.68
C GLU A 37 15.06 -11.57 16.07
N THR A 38 14.19 -10.66 15.63
CA THR A 38 12.86 -11.04 15.12
C THR A 38 12.91 -11.43 13.64
N ASP A 39 12.26 -12.54 13.28
CA ASP A 39 12.01 -12.95 11.90
C ASP A 39 10.62 -12.51 11.40
N GLN A 40 9.82 -11.89 12.28
CA GLN A 40 8.42 -11.56 12.05
C GLN A 40 8.25 -10.24 11.30
N VAL A 41 8.56 -10.21 10.00
CA VAL A 41 8.49 -8.97 9.18
C VAL A 41 7.10 -8.33 9.13
N CYS A 42 6.03 -9.14 9.13
CA CYS A 42 4.67 -8.63 8.96
C CYS A 42 4.11 -7.99 10.23
N VAL A 43 4.67 -8.27 11.40
CA VAL A 43 4.11 -7.83 12.69
C VAL A 43 4.11 -6.31 12.86
N PHE A 44 4.98 -5.61 12.14
CA PHE A 44 5.07 -4.15 12.17
C PHE A 44 3.89 -3.47 11.46
N CYS A 45 3.10 -4.24 10.70
CA CYS A 45 1.91 -3.78 9.99
C CYS A 45 0.66 -4.55 10.46
N HIS A 46 0.77 -5.87 10.62
CA HIS A 46 -0.37 -6.75 10.82
C HIS A 46 -0.27 -7.61 12.08
N THR A 47 -1.41 -7.97 12.66
CA THR A 47 -1.50 -8.91 13.77
C THR A 47 -2.57 -9.96 13.48
N PRO A 48 -2.40 -11.23 13.86
CA PRO A 48 -3.46 -12.22 13.71
C PRO A 48 -4.65 -11.96 14.65
N HIS A 49 -4.45 -11.23 15.76
CA HIS A 49 -5.49 -10.96 16.76
C HIS A 49 -5.33 -9.57 17.39
N GLN A 50 -6.45 -8.87 17.59
CA GLN A 50 -6.49 -7.54 18.23
C GLN A 50 -7.77 -7.35 19.04
N MET A 51 -7.73 -6.46 20.03
CA MET A 51 -8.91 -6.05 20.79
C MET A 51 -9.68 -4.99 19.98
N SER A 52 -10.99 -5.21 19.78
CA SER A 52 -12.10 -4.39 19.22
C SER A 52 -11.86 -3.24 18.22
N ASP A 53 -10.78 -2.47 18.33
CA ASP A 53 -10.59 -1.18 17.63
C ASP A 53 -10.15 -1.35 16.17
N ALA A 54 -9.83 -2.57 15.74
CA ALA A 54 -9.44 -2.92 14.36
C ALA A 54 -10.44 -3.87 13.66
N ALA A 55 -11.67 -4.00 14.18
CA ALA A 55 -12.63 -5.03 13.79
C ALA A 55 -13.11 -4.97 12.31
N SER A 56 -12.75 -3.94 11.55
CA SER A 56 -13.11 -3.75 10.14
C SER A 56 -11.92 -3.83 9.16
N GLN A 57 -10.72 -4.20 9.62
CA GLN A 57 -9.51 -4.21 8.80
C GLN A 57 -9.01 -5.64 8.63
N TYR A 58 -9.09 -6.20 7.43
CA TYR A 58 -8.57 -7.53 7.15
C TYR A 58 -7.44 -7.47 6.12
N PRO A 59 -6.22 -7.93 6.45
CA PRO A 59 -5.74 -8.40 7.76
C PRO A 59 -5.71 -7.29 8.83
N LEU A 60 -5.80 -7.66 10.12
CA LEU A 60 -5.87 -6.68 11.23
C LEU A 60 -4.58 -5.85 11.29
N TRP A 61 -4.72 -4.55 11.54
CA TRP A 61 -3.62 -3.60 11.57
C TRP A 61 -3.03 -3.44 12.98
N ASN A 62 -1.74 -3.74 13.11
CA ASN A 62 -1.07 -3.83 14.40
C ASN A 62 -0.43 -2.52 14.88
N LYS A 63 -0.82 -1.38 14.32
CA LYS A 63 -0.18 -0.10 14.61
C LYS A 63 -1.19 0.99 14.94
N GLN A 64 -0.84 1.87 15.88
CA GLN A 64 -1.63 3.08 16.13
C GLN A 64 -1.65 3.97 14.89
N VAL A 65 -2.84 4.39 14.50
CA VAL A 65 -3.05 5.30 13.37
C VAL A 65 -3.04 6.73 13.88
N SER A 66 -2.44 7.63 13.11
CA SER A 66 -2.35 9.04 13.47
C SER A 66 -3.73 9.70 13.57
N THR A 67 -3.92 10.54 14.58
CA THR A 67 -5.10 11.41 14.71
C THR A 67 -4.85 12.81 14.14
N ASN A 68 -3.69 13.03 13.52
CA ASN A 68 -3.38 14.30 12.85
C ASN A 68 -4.26 14.47 11.62
N THR A 69 -4.53 15.73 11.27
CA THR A 69 -5.13 16.11 9.98
C THR A 69 -4.03 16.47 9.00
N PHE A 70 -4.22 16.17 7.71
CA PHE A 70 -3.22 16.38 6.67
C PHE A 70 -3.65 17.38 5.59
N GLY A 71 -4.87 17.89 5.68
CA GLY A 71 -5.48 18.65 4.60
C GLY A 71 -5.85 17.76 3.41
N ILE A 72 -6.43 18.39 2.39
CA ILE A 72 -6.78 17.74 1.13
C ILE A 72 -6.01 18.39 -0.01
N TYR A 73 -5.70 17.59 -1.03
CA TYR A 73 -5.21 18.13 -2.29
C TYR A 73 -6.30 19.02 -2.93
N SER A 74 -5.90 20.19 -3.41
CA SER A 74 -6.80 21.13 -4.08
C SER A 74 -6.03 21.85 -5.18
N SER A 75 -6.61 21.88 -6.38
CA SER A 75 -6.06 22.63 -7.50
C SER A 75 -7.18 23.14 -8.42
N PRO A 76 -6.96 24.23 -9.18
CA PRO A 76 -7.96 24.74 -10.12
C PRO A 76 -8.33 23.77 -11.26
N THR A 77 -7.55 22.71 -11.45
CA THR A 77 -7.72 21.69 -12.50
C THR A 77 -8.13 20.34 -11.92
N LEU A 78 -8.55 20.30 -10.66
CA LEU A 78 -9.07 19.09 -10.04
C LEU A 78 -10.59 19.08 -10.20
N ASP A 79 -11.12 18.05 -10.86
CA ASP A 79 -12.57 17.87 -11.04
C ASP A 79 -13.22 17.01 -9.95
N ALA A 80 -12.44 16.22 -9.21
CA ALA A 80 -12.96 15.47 -8.06
C ALA A 80 -13.38 16.44 -6.94
N ASP A 81 -14.66 16.44 -6.60
CA ASP A 81 -15.27 17.34 -5.62
C ASP A 81 -15.58 16.67 -4.27
N ASP A 82 -15.33 15.37 -4.15
CA ASP A 82 -15.61 14.54 -2.98
C ASP A 82 -14.34 14.16 -2.17
N ILE A 83 -13.22 14.85 -2.40
CA ILE A 83 -11.98 14.59 -1.66
C ILE A 83 -12.21 14.87 -0.17
N THR A 84 -11.95 13.88 0.67
CA THR A 84 -12.11 14.00 2.13
C THR A 84 -10.79 13.83 2.87
N GLU A 85 -10.68 14.51 4.01
CA GLU A 85 -9.57 14.35 4.96
C GLU A 85 -9.47 12.89 5.44
N ILE A 86 -8.25 12.36 5.52
CA ILE A 86 -7.99 10.99 6.01
C ILE A 86 -7.62 10.97 7.50
N GLY A 87 -7.20 12.12 8.04
CA GLY A 87 -6.83 12.31 9.43
C GLY A 87 -7.97 12.09 10.40
N GLY A 88 -7.71 11.30 11.45
CA GLY A 88 -8.73 10.93 12.44
C GLY A 88 -9.82 9.99 11.90
N ALA A 89 -9.75 9.57 10.63
CA ALA A 89 -10.65 8.56 10.08
C ALA A 89 -10.39 7.21 10.75
N ALA A 90 -11.46 6.43 10.94
CA ALA A 90 -11.31 5.05 11.34
C ALA A 90 -10.53 4.31 10.25
N ALA A 91 -9.42 3.71 10.63
CA ALA A 91 -8.61 2.95 9.71
C ALA A 91 -9.39 1.73 9.16
N GLY A 92 -9.17 1.40 7.88
CA GLY A 92 -9.85 0.30 7.19
C GLY A 92 -10.07 0.57 5.71
N ALA A 93 -10.96 -0.21 5.09
CA ALA A 93 -11.17 -0.17 3.63
C ALA A 93 -11.57 1.23 3.11
N GLN A 94 -12.22 2.05 3.93
CA GLN A 94 -12.63 3.40 3.57
C GLN A 94 -11.51 4.45 3.68
N SER A 95 -10.44 4.17 4.42
CA SER A 95 -9.29 5.07 4.53
C SER A 95 -8.00 4.27 4.70
N VAL A 96 -7.61 3.57 3.63
CA VAL A 96 -6.36 2.79 3.60
C VAL A 96 -5.15 3.70 3.72
N SER A 97 -5.22 4.92 3.17
CA SER A 97 -4.13 5.89 3.24
C SER A 97 -3.81 6.33 4.68
N ALA A 98 -4.80 6.35 5.59
CA ALA A 98 -4.57 6.63 7.00
C ALA A 98 -3.62 5.60 7.67
N LEU A 99 -3.63 4.33 7.21
CA LEU A 99 -2.68 3.31 7.68
C LEU A 99 -1.23 3.70 7.37
N CYS A 100 -0.99 4.21 6.15
CA CYS A 100 0.32 4.67 5.72
C CYS A 100 0.80 5.84 6.59
N MET A 101 -0.10 6.79 6.86
CA MET A 101 0.19 7.94 7.71
C MET A 101 0.49 7.57 9.16
N GLY A 102 0.12 6.37 9.61
CA GLY A 102 0.55 5.83 10.90
C GLY A 102 2.07 5.64 11.04
N CYS A 103 2.85 5.76 9.96
CA CYS A 103 4.32 5.88 10.01
C CYS A 103 4.79 7.14 9.28
N HIS A 104 4.22 7.39 8.10
CA HIS A 104 4.70 8.38 7.15
C HIS A 104 4.38 9.82 7.54
N ASP A 105 3.54 10.05 8.56
CA ASP A 105 3.38 11.41 9.09
C ASP A 105 4.56 11.87 9.97
N GLY A 106 5.44 10.95 10.35
CA GLY A 106 6.58 11.24 11.20
C GLY A 106 6.22 11.55 12.66
N SER A 107 5.00 11.23 13.12
CA SER A 107 4.55 11.46 14.49
C SER A 107 4.48 10.18 15.35
N VAL A 108 4.32 9.02 14.72
CA VAL A 108 4.24 7.72 15.42
C VAL A 108 5.45 6.83 15.12
N ALA A 109 6.13 6.35 16.16
CA ALA A 109 7.29 5.46 16.01
C ALA A 109 6.94 4.16 15.28
N VAL A 110 7.89 3.64 14.50
CA VAL A 110 7.75 2.42 13.67
C VAL A 110 7.35 1.19 14.51
N ASN A 111 7.92 1.04 15.70
CA ASN A 111 7.62 -0.06 16.62
C ASN A 111 6.47 0.22 17.61
N SER A 112 5.68 1.27 17.39
CA SER A 112 4.48 1.54 18.19
C SER A 112 3.34 0.57 17.80
N LEU A 113 3.42 -0.65 18.33
CA LEU A 113 2.55 -1.76 17.96
C LEU A 113 1.52 -2.08 19.06
N TYR A 114 0.33 -2.52 18.66
CA TYR A 114 -0.69 -3.03 19.61
C TYR A 114 -0.33 -4.41 20.16
N ARG A 115 0.40 -5.20 19.38
CA ARG A 115 0.94 -6.52 19.72
C ARG A 115 2.41 -6.55 19.37
N LEU A 116 3.23 -6.95 20.32
CA LEU A 116 4.64 -7.18 20.04
C LEU A 116 4.82 -8.46 19.22
N PRO A 117 5.96 -8.61 18.54
CA PRO A 117 6.36 -9.90 17.97
C PRO A 117 6.35 -10.99 19.05
N SER A 118 6.09 -12.23 18.65
CA SER A 118 5.96 -13.36 19.60
C SER A 118 7.23 -13.65 20.41
N ASP A 119 8.39 -13.23 19.91
CA ASP A 119 9.68 -13.29 20.60
C ASP A 119 9.87 -12.14 21.62
N GLY A 120 8.95 -11.17 21.65
CA GLY A 120 9.00 -9.99 22.51
C GLY A 120 9.87 -8.84 21.98
N SER A 121 10.63 -9.07 20.92
CA SER A 121 11.61 -8.12 20.39
C SER A 121 10.97 -7.26 19.31
N ALA A 122 10.53 -6.04 19.66
CA ALA A 122 10.06 -5.03 18.69
C ALA A 122 11.12 -3.98 18.32
N GLY A 123 12.36 -4.16 18.79
CA GLY A 123 13.46 -3.21 18.59
C GLY A 123 13.28 -1.89 19.35
N THR A 124 14.21 -0.97 19.13
CA THR A 124 14.22 0.35 19.79
C THR A 124 13.28 1.33 19.06
N PRO A 125 12.54 2.19 19.77
CA PRO A 125 11.69 3.18 19.11
C PRO A 125 12.44 4.07 18.14
N LYS A 126 11.95 4.11 16.90
CA LYS A 126 12.52 4.93 15.83
C LYS A 126 11.41 5.48 14.96
N MET A 127 11.55 6.76 14.63
CA MET A 127 10.71 7.39 13.62
C MET A 127 11.17 6.96 12.23
N VAL A 128 10.27 7.06 11.25
CA VAL A 128 10.72 7.01 9.85
C VAL A 128 11.74 8.12 9.61
N PRO A 129 12.82 7.88 8.87
CA PRO A 129 13.72 8.95 8.43
C PRO A 129 12.95 10.08 7.74
N GLU A 130 13.39 11.32 7.94
CA GLU A 130 12.73 12.52 7.38
C GLU A 130 12.50 12.42 5.86
N ILE A 131 13.46 11.85 5.14
CA ILE A 131 13.37 11.61 3.68
C ILE A 131 12.25 10.65 3.25
N TYR A 132 11.64 9.93 4.19
CA TYR A 132 10.52 9.02 3.98
C TYR A 132 9.25 9.48 4.70
N SER A 133 9.29 10.62 5.38
CA SER A 133 8.14 11.25 6.01
C SER A 133 7.46 12.18 5.01
N LEU A 134 6.14 12.06 4.88
CA LEU A 134 5.28 13.03 4.20
C LEU A 134 4.92 14.20 5.14
N GLY A 135 5.18 14.05 6.44
CA GLY A 135 4.88 15.07 7.44
C GLY A 135 3.38 15.26 7.65
N GLY A 136 3.00 16.48 8.01
CA GLY A 136 1.63 16.82 8.40
C GLY A 136 0.75 17.38 7.29
N SER A 137 1.14 17.26 6.02
CA SER A 137 0.35 17.80 4.90
C SER A 137 0.38 16.86 3.70
N LEU A 138 -0.77 16.69 3.04
CA LEU A 138 -0.94 15.99 1.77
C LEU A 138 -1.47 16.92 0.66
N SER A 139 -1.50 18.23 0.91
CA SER A 139 -2.11 19.22 0.03
C SER A 139 -1.41 19.38 -1.34
N ASP A 140 -0.14 18.97 -1.43
CA ASP A 140 0.71 19.04 -2.63
C ASP A 140 1.07 17.66 -3.21
N ASP A 141 0.57 16.59 -2.61
CA ASP A 141 0.71 15.22 -3.10
C ASP A 141 -0.34 14.87 -4.16
N HIS A 142 -0.15 13.74 -4.84
CA HIS A 142 -1.18 13.25 -5.74
C HIS A 142 -2.50 13.03 -4.97
N PRO A 143 -3.65 13.53 -5.47
CA PRO A 143 -4.91 13.38 -4.76
C PRO A 143 -5.23 11.92 -4.47
N ILE A 144 -5.77 11.70 -3.27
CA ILE A 144 -6.25 10.44 -2.73
C ILE A 144 -7.54 10.69 -1.96
N ASN A 145 -8.22 9.62 -1.55
CA ASN A 145 -9.45 9.63 -0.78
C ASN A 145 -10.61 10.37 -1.47
N PHE A 146 -10.75 10.11 -2.77
CA PHE A 146 -11.80 10.61 -3.65
C PHE A 146 -12.35 9.46 -4.51
N THR A 147 -13.59 9.56 -4.99
CA THR A 147 -14.21 8.52 -5.83
C THR A 147 -13.62 8.52 -7.23
N TYR A 148 -13.18 7.35 -7.71
CA TYR A 148 -12.72 7.19 -9.09
C TYR A 148 -13.73 6.36 -9.88
N ASP A 149 -14.67 7.03 -10.54
CA ASP A 149 -15.75 6.41 -11.30
C ASP A 149 -15.84 6.92 -12.75
N THR A 150 -16.88 6.46 -13.45
CA THR A 150 -17.10 6.86 -14.86
C THR A 150 -17.61 8.30 -14.97
N ASP A 151 -18.30 8.82 -13.94
CA ASP A 151 -18.86 10.17 -13.95
C ASP A 151 -17.71 11.19 -13.81
N LEU A 152 -16.80 10.98 -12.85
CA LEU A 152 -15.57 11.76 -12.74
C LEU A 152 -14.74 11.69 -14.03
N ALA A 153 -14.55 10.50 -14.59
CA ALA A 153 -13.77 10.36 -15.82
C ALA A 153 -14.40 11.11 -17.00
N THR A 154 -15.73 11.14 -17.07
CA THR A 154 -16.48 11.87 -18.09
C THR A 154 -16.40 13.38 -17.88
N GLN A 155 -16.47 13.84 -16.63
CA GLN A 155 -16.37 15.26 -16.27
C GLN A 155 -14.97 15.82 -16.55
N ASP A 156 -13.93 15.11 -16.13
CA ASP A 156 -12.54 15.52 -16.33
C ASP A 156 -12.14 15.46 -17.82
N GLY A 157 -12.60 14.44 -18.54
CA GLY A 157 -12.35 14.27 -19.98
C GLY A 157 -10.89 13.90 -20.34
N GLY A 158 -9.95 14.02 -19.40
CA GLY A 158 -8.56 13.57 -19.48
C GLY A 158 -8.30 12.28 -18.67
N LEU A 159 -9.31 11.70 -18.05
CA LEU A 159 -9.25 10.44 -17.31
C LEU A 159 -9.87 9.28 -18.09
N LYS A 160 -9.35 8.08 -17.85
CA LYS A 160 -9.92 6.82 -18.32
C LYS A 160 -11.03 6.38 -17.37
N ALA A 161 -12.16 5.92 -17.91
CA ALA A 161 -13.18 5.28 -17.08
C ALA A 161 -12.60 4.01 -16.41
N PRO A 162 -12.93 3.74 -15.13
CA PRO A 162 -12.43 2.55 -14.45
C PRO A 162 -12.98 1.28 -15.08
N PHE A 163 -12.18 0.22 -15.03
CA PHE A 163 -12.62 -1.11 -15.45
C PHE A 163 -13.74 -1.67 -14.56
N SER A 164 -13.75 -1.34 -13.27
CA SER A 164 -14.83 -1.68 -12.33
C SER A 164 -14.77 -0.78 -11.09
N SER A 165 -15.77 -0.84 -10.22
CA SER A 165 -15.75 -0.16 -8.90
C SER A 165 -14.58 -0.56 -7.98
N SER A 166 -13.86 -1.63 -8.31
CA SER A 166 -12.73 -2.13 -7.51
C SER A 166 -11.37 -1.97 -8.20
N LYS A 167 -11.33 -1.49 -9.45
CA LYS A 167 -10.09 -1.42 -10.25
C LYS A 167 -10.15 -0.32 -11.30
N VAL A 168 -9.10 0.47 -11.38
CA VAL A 168 -8.91 1.44 -12.47
C VAL A 168 -8.82 0.71 -13.81
N ASP A 169 -8.11 -0.41 -13.86
CA ASP A 169 -7.93 -1.16 -15.11
C ASP A 169 -7.77 -2.67 -14.88
N ASN A 170 -7.53 -3.41 -15.97
CA ASN A 170 -7.40 -4.86 -15.96
C ASN A 170 -6.03 -5.36 -16.46
N VAL A 171 -4.97 -4.56 -16.28
CA VAL A 171 -3.59 -4.95 -16.65
C VAL A 171 -2.87 -5.44 -15.40
N ALA A 172 -2.31 -6.65 -15.37
CA ALA A 172 -1.65 -7.18 -14.18
C ALA A 172 -0.24 -6.56 -13.97
N PRO A 173 0.15 -6.18 -12.74
CA PRO A 173 -0.71 -6.04 -11.57
C PRO A 173 -1.66 -4.84 -11.74
N TYR A 174 -2.95 -5.03 -11.46
CA TYR A 174 -3.97 -4.00 -11.64
C TYR A 174 -3.85 -2.91 -10.58
N LEU A 175 -4.38 -1.72 -10.87
CA LEU A 175 -4.52 -0.65 -9.88
C LEU A 175 -5.86 -0.80 -9.15
N PRO A 176 -5.89 -1.19 -7.86
CA PRO A 176 -7.12 -1.40 -7.10
C PRO A 176 -7.74 -0.06 -6.68
N LEU A 177 -9.07 -0.04 -6.60
CA LEU A 177 -9.84 0.97 -5.88
C LEU A 177 -10.35 0.36 -4.57
N PHE A 178 -10.41 1.17 -3.52
CA PHE A 178 -10.83 0.75 -2.19
C PHE A 178 -12.16 1.40 -1.87
N ASP A 179 -13.22 0.60 -1.85
CA ASP A 179 -14.61 1.09 -1.74
C ASP A 179 -14.97 2.12 -2.83
N GLY A 180 -14.44 1.94 -4.05
CA GLY A 180 -14.61 2.90 -5.16
C GLY A 180 -13.64 4.09 -5.15
N SER A 181 -12.87 4.26 -4.08
CA SER A 181 -11.98 5.41 -3.92
C SER A 181 -10.53 5.14 -4.31
N MET A 182 -9.87 6.18 -4.81
CA MET A 182 -8.43 6.23 -5.02
C MET A 182 -7.71 6.37 -3.68
N GLN A 183 -6.84 5.42 -3.32
CA GLN A 183 -6.01 5.48 -2.10
C GLN A 183 -4.52 5.38 -2.44
N CYS A 184 -3.61 5.64 -1.48
CA CYS A 184 -2.17 5.41 -1.66
C CYS A 184 -1.88 3.99 -2.19
N ALA A 185 -2.59 2.99 -1.68
CA ALA A 185 -2.45 1.58 -2.06
C ALA A 185 -2.94 1.24 -3.48
N THR A 186 -3.56 2.20 -4.18
CA THR A 186 -3.89 2.09 -5.61
C THR A 186 -2.62 2.06 -6.44
N CYS A 187 -1.69 2.97 -6.15
CA CYS A 187 -0.42 3.07 -6.85
C CYS A 187 0.68 2.28 -6.16
N HIS A 188 0.65 2.21 -4.82
CA HIS A 188 1.64 1.50 -4.03
C HIS A 188 1.20 0.08 -3.65
N ASN A 189 2.06 -0.90 -3.84
CA ASN A 189 1.93 -2.27 -3.36
C ASN A 189 3.04 -2.56 -2.36
N VAL A 190 2.79 -2.24 -1.08
CA VAL A 190 3.75 -2.41 0.03
C VAL A 190 4.26 -3.84 0.20
N HIS A 191 3.57 -4.83 -0.38
CA HIS A 191 3.98 -6.24 -0.33
C HIS A 191 4.94 -6.63 -1.46
N ASN A 192 5.10 -5.82 -2.50
CA ASN A 192 5.98 -6.08 -3.63
C ASN A 192 6.98 -4.93 -3.86
N PRO A 193 8.28 -5.11 -3.53
CA PRO A 193 9.31 -4.09 -3.73
C PRO A 193 9.85 -3.99 -5.16
N GLU A 194 9.28 -4.69 -6.14
CA GLU A 194 9.79 -4.76 -7.53
C GLU A 194 10.00 -3.38 -8.16
N TYR A 195 8.99 -2.50 -8.14
CA TYR A 195 9.10 -1.12 -8.62
C TYR A 195 9.26 -0.20 -7.43
N GLN A 196 10.38 0.51 -7.29
CA GLN A 196 10.60 1.42 -6.18
C GLN A 196 9.86 2.76 -6.41
N PRO A 197 9.28 3.40 -5.37
CA PRO A 197 9.17 2.95 -3.97
C PRO A 197 7.87 2.16 -3.73
N PHE A 198 7.84 0.87 -4.06
CA PHE A 198 6.67 -0.03 -4.02
C PHE A 198 5.55 0.35 -4.96
N LEU A 199 5.83 0.84 -6.17
CA LEU A 199 4.81 1.09 -7.16
C LEU A 199 4.27 -0.23 -7.76
N ARG A 200 3.04 -0.21 -8.25
CA ARG A 200 2.46 -1.33 -9.01
C ARG A 200 2.96 -1.39 -10.45
N SER A 201 3.54 -0.31 -10.95
CA SER A 201 4.10 -0.23 -12.30
C SER A 201 5.28 0.71 -12.31
N THR A 202 6.10 0.62 -13.36
CA THR A 202 7.17 1.60 -13.59
C THR A 202 6.61 2.98 -13.96
N VAL A 203 7.36 4.02 -13.59
CA VAL A 203 7.12 5.41 -14.04
C VAL A 203 7.87 5.73 -15.33
N ASN A 204 8.70 4.83 -15.84
CA ASN A 204 9.44 5.01 -17.09
C ASN A 204 8.45 5.22 -18.25
N GLY A 205 8.63 6.30 -19.01
CA GLY A 205 7.71 6.67 -20.08
C GLY A 205 6.28 6.93 -19.60
N SER A 206 6.11 7.34 -18.34
CA SER A 206 4.81 7.62 -17.71
C SER A 206 3.86 6.41 -17.68
N GLN A 207 4.39 5.18 -17.73
CA GLN A 207 3.56 3.98 -17.82
C GLN A 207 2.51 3.88 -16.71
N LEU A 208 2.86 4.21 -15.47
CA LEU A 208 1.90 4.28 -14.36
C LEU A 208 0.85 5.37 -14.57
N CYS A 209 1.25 6.59 -14.93
CA CYS A 209 0.35 7.74 -15.10
C CYS A 209 -0.66 7.49 -16.23
N LEU A 210 -0.20 6.89 -17.33
CA LEU A 210 -1.00 6.55 -18.49
C LEU A 210 -2.00 5.41 -18.23
N ARG A 211 -2.02 4.81 -17.03
CA ARG A 211 -3.09 3.89 -16.63
C ARG A 211 -4.39 4.61 -16.29
N CYS A 212 -4.30 5.88 -15.86
CA CYS A 212 -5.45 6.71 -15.51
C CYS A 212 -5.66 7.87 -16.48
N HIS A 213 -4.58 8.48 -16.98
CA HIS A 213 -4.69 9.68 -17.81
C HIS A 213 -4.65 9.37 -19.31
N VAL A 214 -5.47 10.10 -20.06
CA VAL A 214 -5.44 10.21 -21.52
C VAL A 214 -4.63 11.47 -21.85
N LYS A 215 -3.47 11.28 -22.47
CA LYS A 215 -2.51 12.34 -22.83
C LYS A 215 -2.25 12.30 -24.32
#